data_AF-A0A528BMJ7-F1
#
_entry.id   AF-A0A528BMJ7-F1
#
_cell.length_a   1.000
_cell.length_b   1.000
_cell.length_c   1.000
_cell.angle_alpha   90.00
_cell.angle_beta   90.00
_cell.angle_gamma   90.00
#
_symmetry.space_group_name_H-M   'P 1'
#
loop_
_entity.id
_entity.type
_entity.pdbx_description
1 polymer ?
#
loop_
_entity_poly.entity_id
_entity_poly.type
_entity_poly.pdbx_seq_one_letter_code
_entity_poly.pdbx_strand_id
1 'polypeptide(L)'
;LVPPGTLDTLSLAAIRVRTVGSFGGHAWEQAVLPAYLRGGLLSLCNTGPLTVRRQVLCIHDVNTRACPQSYSLPFRLLYRTLVPALGRTALKIATVSQYSAGELTRYGVCPAAKVEVIGNGHEHALRWAPCHSDQTLAVAGPGTIVVLGSSIPHKNVGLIIGMHDRLAAAGLRVVVVGASTPRVFGSIGNKTLTNVMWLGRRSDAELGALLRDSLCLAFPSLVEGFGLPPL
;
A
#
# COMPACT_ATOMS: atom_id res chain seq x y z
N LEU A 1 11.91 -18.80 -4.61
CA LEU A 1 11.14 -19.97 -4.11
C LEU A 1 9.70 -19.51 -3.93
N VAL A 2 8.72 -20.33 -4.31
CA VAL A 2 7.29 -19.97 -4.19
C VAL A 2 6.48 -21.15 -3.62
N PRO A 3 5.36 -20.88 -2.91
CA PRO A 3 4.45 -21.94 -2.48
C PRO A 3 3.70 -22.55 -3.67
N PRO A 4 3.16 -23.77 -3.55
CA PRO A 4 2.27 -24.36 -4.55
C PRO A 4 1.08 -23.45 -4.88
N GLY A 5 0.65 -23.48 -6.14
CA GLY A 5 -0.47 -22.65 -6.62
C GLY A 5 -0.10 -21.19 -6.91
N THR A 6 1.17 -20.80 -6.77
CA THR A 6 1.63 -19.47 -7.18
C THR A 6 1.61 -19.37 -8.70
N LEU A 7 0.88 -18.39 -9.23
CA LEU A 7 0.91 -18.02 -10.64
C LEU A 7 2.22 -17.27 -10.92
N ASP A 8 3.02 -17.77 -11.86
CA ASP A 8 4.25 -17.07 -12.27
C ASP A 8 3.89 -15.95 -13.24
N THR A 9 3.66 -14.76 -12.70
CA THR A 9 3.28 -13.56 -13.46
C THR A 9 4.45 -12.64 -13.76
N LEU A 10 5.63 -12.93 -13.20
CA LEU A 10 6.81 -12.09 -13.35
C LEU A 10 7.70 -12.72 -14.42
N SER A 11 7.80 -12.09 -15.59
CA SER A 11 8.68 -12.52 -16.68
C SER A 11 10.16 -12.21 -16.35
N LEU A 12 10.70 -12.87 -15.31
CA LEU A 12 12.03 -12.63 -14.77
C LEU A 12 13.09 -13.28 -15.66
N ALA A 13 14.01 -12.48 -16.22
CA ALA A 13 15.08 -12.99 -17.08
C ALA A 13 16.24 -13.65 -16.31
N ALA A 14 16.51 -13.19 -15.08
CA ALA A 14 17.71 -13.59 -14.31
C ALA A 14 17.39 -14.35 -13.00
N ILE A 15 16.12 -14.50 -12.64
CA ILE A 15 15.71 -15.12 -11.37
C ILE A 15 14.88 -16.37 -11.68
N ARG A 16 15.41 -17.53 -11.30
CA ARG A 16 14.71 -18.81 -11.47
C ARG A 16 13.60 -18.99 -10.42
N VAL A 17 12.36 -19.13 -10.87
CA VAL A 17 11.23 -19.49 -10.02
C VAL A 17 11.24 -21.00 -9.77
N ARG A 18 11.02 -21.38 -8.50
CA ARG A 18 10.99 -22.79 -8.06
C ARG A 18 9.91 -22.95 -7.02
N THR A 19 8.92 -23.79 -7.31
CA THR A 19 7.86 -24.18 -6.39
C THR A 19 8.39 -25.24 -5.41
N VAL A 20 8.14 -25.08 -4.11
CA VAL A 20 8.65 -26.00 -3.07
C VAL A 20 7.62 -26.28 -1.98
N GLY A 21 7.61 -27.54 -1.52
CA GLY A 21 6.81 -28.03 -0.38
C GLY A 21 5.30 -27.97 -0.58
N SER A 22 4.58 -27.77 0.52
CA SER A 22 3.12 -27.70 0.61
C SER A 22 2.68 -26.47 1.42
N PHE A 23 1.37 -26.19 1.48
CA PHE A 23 0.78 -25.02 2.14
C PHE A 23 1.06 -23.66 1.45
N GLY A 24 0.41 -22.61 1.93
CA GLY A 24 0.61 -21.22 1.52
C GLY A 24 0.66 -20.26 2.71
N GLY A 25 0.84 -18.98 2.44
CA GLY A 25 0.85 -17.92 3.47
C GLY A 25 1.91 -18.13 4.56
N HIS A 26 1.58 -17.76 5.80
CA HIS A 26 2.52 -17.84 6.92
C HIS A 26 2.95 -19.27 7.28
N ALA A 27 2.12 -20.29 7.05
CA ALA A 27 2.51 -21.67 7.31
C ALA A 27 3.67 -22.10 6.40
N TRP A 28 3.59 -21.77 5.10
CA TRP A 28 4.68 -22.02 4.17
C TRP A 28 5.90 -21.15 4.47
N GLU A 29 5.69 -19.86 4.73
CA GLU A 29 6.76 -18.90 5.04
C GLU A 29 7.58 -19.33 6.27
N GLN A 30 6.91 -19.79 7.34
CA GLN A 30 7.57 -20.11 8.61
C GLN A 30 8.12 -21.54 8.69
N ALA A 31 7.45 -22.53 8.08
CA ALA A 31 7.81 -23.94 8.24
C ALA A 31 8.50 -24.55 7.01
N VAL A 32 8.08 -24.17 5.81
CA VAL A 32 8.55 -24.80 4.56
C VAL A 32 9.73 -24.03 3.98
N LEU A 33 9.59 -22.72 3.79
CA LEU A 33 10.62 -21.89 3.18
C LEU A 33 12.01 -22.10 3.82
N PRO A 34 12.18 -22.11 5.16
CA PRO A 34 13.50 -22.28 5.78
C PRO A 34 14.22 -23.57 5.38
N ALA A 35 13.50 -24.67 5.21
CA ALA A 35 14.07 -25.98 4.89
C ALA A 35 14.70 -26.04 3.48
N TYR A 36 14.33 -25.11 2.60
CA TYR A 36 14.82 -25.06 1.22
C TYR A 36 15.86 -23.96 0.98
N LEU A 37 16.23 -23.18 2.00
CA LEU A 37 17.26 -22.15 1.91
C LEU A 37 18.66 -22.77 2.02
N ARG A 38 19.57 -22.34 1.15
CA ARG A 38 20.99 -22.77 1.16
C ARG A 38 21.97 -21.65 1.50
N GLY A 39 21.50 -20.41 1.58
CA GLY A 39 22.34 -19.22 1.75
C GLY A 39 21.61 -18.15 2.55
N GLY A 40 21.50 -16.95 1.97
CA GLY A 40 20.72 -15.86 2.56
C GLY A 40 19.29 -15.80 2.01
N LEU A 41 18.45 -15.02 2.68
CA LEU A 41 17.09 -14.70 2.24
C LEU A 41 16.94 -13.18 2.07
N LEU A 42 16.35 -12.77 0.95
CA LEU A 42 15.82 -11.42 0.80
C LEU A 42 14.29 -11.53 0.89
N SER A 43 13.71 -10.99 1.96
CA SER A 43 12.26 -10.87 2.09
C SER A 43 11.86 -9.43 1.84
N LEU A 44 11.09 -9.20 0.77
CA LEU A 44 10.59 -7.88 0.41
C LEU A 44 9.20 -7.60 0.98
N CYS A 45 8.72 -8.47 1.86
CA CYS A 45 7.46 -8.36 2.58
C CYS A 45 7.73 -7.99 4.05
N ASN A 46 6.73 -7.43 4.73
CA ASN A 46 6.80 -7.10 6.17
C ASN A 46 7.12 -8.30 7.08
N THR A 47 7.08 -9.52 6.56
CA THR A 47 7.31 -10.77 7.30
C THR A 47 8.35 -11.65 6.61
N GLY A 48 8.89 -12.58 7.38
CA GLY A 48 9.82 -13.60 6.93
C GLY A 48 9.93 -14.70 7.98
N PRO A 49 10.60 -15.83 7.69
CA PRO A 49 10.75 -16.92 8.64
C PRO A 49 11.56 -16.52 9.88
N LEU A 50 11.02 -16.74 11.07
CA LEU A 50 11.70 -16.42 12.34
C LEU A 50 13.00 -17.19 12.57
N THR A 51 13.09 -18.41 12.03
CA THR A 51 14.23 -19.32 12.21
C THR A 51 15.44 -18.95 11.35
N VAL A 52 15.27 -18.07 10.36
CA VAL A 52 16.34 -17.70 9.42
C VAL A 52 16.98 -16.39 9.86
N ARG A 53 18.22 -16.44 10.35
CA ARG A 53 18.92 -15.20 10.78
C ARG A 53 19.64 -14.47 9.65
N ARG A 54 20.16 -15.19 8.64
CA ARG A 54 20.84 -14.61 7.47
C ARG A 54 19.83 -14.08 6.45
N GLN A 55 18.99 -13.14 6.88
CA GLN A 55 17.98 -12.51 6.01
C GLN A 55 18.05 -10.99 6.04
N VAL A 56 17.84 -10.38 4.88
CA VAL A 56 17.49 -8.96 4.76
C VAL A 56 15.97 -8.90 4.64
N LEU A 57 15.32 -8.25 5.60
CA LEU A 57 13.87 -8.16 5.66
C LEU A 57 13.43 -6.71 5.44
N CYS A 58 12.58 -6.47 4.44
CA CYS A 58 11.98 -5.17 4.21
C CYS A 58 10.70 -5.01 5.04
N ILE A 59 10.74 -4.16 6.06
CA ILE A 59 9.55 -3.78 6.82
C ILE A 59 9.12 -2.40 6.35
N HIS A 60 8.09 -2.35 5.52
CA HIS A 60 7.55 -1.16 4.86
C HIS A 60 6.96 -0.16 5.85
N ASP A 61 6.23 -0.67 6.84
CA ASP A 61 5.56 0.13 7.84
C ASP A 61 5.23 -0.69 9.10
N VAL A 62 4.78 0.03 10.12
CA VAL A 62 4.22 -0.53 11.36
C VAL A 62 2.83 0.04 11.61
N ASN A 63 2.04 0.18 10.55
CA ASN A 63 0.70 0.79 10.59
C ASN A 63 -0.26 0.02 11.49
N THR A 64 -0.03 -1.28 11.68
CA THR A 64 -0.76 -2.09 12.69
C THR A 64 -0.62 -1.55 14.11
N ARG A 65 0.43 -0.77 14.39
CA ARG A 65 0.69 -0.06 15.66
C ARG A 65 0.35 1.42 15.60
N ALA A 66 0.64 2.11 14.48
CA ALA A 66 0.35 3.54 14.33
C ALA A 66 -1.14 3.84 14.15
N CYS A 67 -1.86 2.97 13.44
CA CYS A 67 -3.29 3.10 13.13
C CYS A 67 -4.03 1.77 13.36
N PRO A 68 -4.06 1.26 14.60
CA PRO A 68 -4.62 -0.07 14.93
C PRO A 68 -6.09 -0.24 14.53
N GLN A 69 -6.87 0.83 14.52
CA GLN A 69 -8.27 0.85 14.07
C GLN A 69 -8.45 0.44 12.60
N SER A 70 -7.37 0.47 11.80
CA SER A 70 -7.40 0.05 10.39
C SER A 70 -7.24 -1.46 10.19
N TYR A 71 -6.99 -2.23 11.25
CA TYR A 71 -6.62 -3.64 11.17
C TYR A 71 -7.44 -4.48 12.14
N SER A 72 -7.73 -5.73 11.76
CA SER A 72 -8.43 -6.67 12.63
C SER A 72 -7.59 -7.04 13.86
N LEU A 73 -8.25 -7.35 14.98
CA LEU A 73 -7.56 -7.74 16.21
C LEU A 73 -6.61 -8.92 16.03
N PRO A 74 -6.97 -10.04 15.36
CA PRO A 74 -6.04 -11.15 15.15
C PRO A 74 -4.79 -10.73 14.37
N PHE A 75 -4.96 -9.92 13.32
CA PHE A 75 -3.85 -9.43 12.51
C PHE A 75 -2.90 -8.54 13.33
N ARG A 76 -3.47 -7.63 14.14
CA ARG A 76 -2.70 -6.78 15.05
C ARG A 76 -1.89 -7.59 16.06
N LEU A 77 -2.49 -8.63 16.65
CA LEU A 77 -1.81 -9.47 17.62
C LEU A 77 -0.64 -10.23 17.00
N LEU A 78 -0.86 -10.84 15.82
CA LEU A 78 0.20 -11.52 15.07
C LEU A 78 1.35 -10.57 14.75
N TYR A 79 1.06 -9.40 14.18
CA TYR A 79 2.11 -8.44 13.79
C TYR A 79 2.79 -7.81 15.00
N ARG A 80 2.08 -7.65 16.12
CA ARG A 80 2.66 -7.10 17.36
C ARG A 80 3.75 -8.01 17.94
N THR A 81 3.72 -9.31 17.67
CA THR A 81 4.73 -10.29 18.13
C THR A 81 5.74 -10.63 17.03
N LEU A 82 5.27 -10.95 15.83
CA LEU A 82 6.09 -11.43 14.71
C LEU A 82 7.09 -10.37 14.23
N VAL A 83 6.62 -9.14 14.00
CA VAL A 83 7.46 -8.07 13.41
C VAL A 83 8.63 -7.68 14.33
N PRO A 84 8.45 -7.44 15.65
CA PRO A 84 9.59 -7.19 16.54
C PRO A 84 10.52 -8.40 16.71
N ALA A 85 9.99 -9.63 16.67
CA ALA A 85 10.84 -10.81 16.74
C ALA A 85 11.76 -10.87 15.51
N LEU A 86 11.21 -10.63 14.32
CA LEU A 86 11.99 -10.53 13.07
C LEU A 86 12.95 -9.34 13.08
N GLY A 87 12.50 -8.18 13.56
CA GLY A 87 13.33 -6.99 13.75
C GLY A 87 14.58 -7.27 14.58
N ARG A 88 14.50 -8.19 15.56
CA ARG A 88 15.63 -8.63 16.37
C ARG A 88 16.46 -9.74 15.70
N THR A 89 15.85 -10.71 15.03
CA THR A 89 16.54 -11.91 14.53
C THR A 89 17.12 -11.80 13.11
N ALA A 90 16.57 -10.95 12.24
CA ALA A 90 17.08 -10.75 10.87
C ALA A 90 18.53 -10.23 10.87
N LEU A 91 19.25 -10.30 9.75
CA LEU A 91 20.60 -9.76 9.66
C LEU A 91 20.56 -8.23 9.50
N LYS A 92 19.74 -7.75 8.58
CA LYS A 92 19.50 -6.33 8.30
C LYS A 92 18.01 -6.10 8.04
N ILE A 93 17.55 -4.91 8.38
CA ILE A 93 16.19 -4.47 8.10
C ILE A 93 16.27 -3.39 7.02
N ALA A 94 15.54 -3.56 5.93
CA ALA A 94 15.30 -2.50 4.97
C ALA A 94 13.94 -1.84 5.27
N THR A 95 13.78 -0.58 4.94
CA THR A 95 12.48 0.10 4.97
C THR A 95 12.42 1.18 3.91
N VAL A 96 11.23 1.70 3.64
CA VAL A 96 10.96 2.51 2.45
C VAL A 96 11.22 4.00 2.63
N SER A 97 11.29 4.50 3.86
CA SER A 97 11.49 5.93 4.14
C SER A 97 12.13 6.18 5.49
N GLN A 98 12.61 7.41 5.70
CA GLN A 98 13.07 7.87 7.01
C GLN A 98 11.94 7.88 8.05
N TYR A 99 10.71 8.18 7.62
CA TYR A 99 9.54 8.12 8.48
C TYR A 99 9.30 6.68 9.00
N SER A 100 9.28 5.69 8.11
CA SER A 100 9.13 4.29 8.50
C SER A 100 10.29 3.80 9.39
N ALA A 101 11.53 4.22 9.12
CA ALA A 101 12.68 3.92 9.97
C ALA A 101 12.51 4.47 11.40
N GLY A 102 12.01 5.71 11.51
CA GLY A 102 11.67 6.34 12.78
C GLY A 102 10.59 5.54 13.53
N GLU A 103 9.52 5.15 12.84
CA GLU A 103 8.43 4.38 13.45
C GLU A 103 8.87 2.98 13.89
N LEU A 104 9.71 2.29 13.11
CA LEU A 104 10.30 1.01 13.52
C LEU A 104 11.09 1.11 14.83
N THR A 105 11.86 2.18 14.97
CA THR A 105 12.66 2.45 16.18
C THR A 105 11.75 2.86 17.34
N ARG A 106 10.82 3.79 17.11
CA ARG A 106 9.85 4.29 18.09
C ARG A 106 9.03 3.18 18.72
N TYR A 107 8.60 2.22 17.91
CA TYR A 107 7.82 1.07 18.38
C TYR A 107 8.70 -0.11 18.86
N GLY A 108 10.02 0.05 18.93
CA GLY A 108 10.92 -0.99 19.44
C GLY A 108 10.92 -2.27 18.61
N VAL A 109 10.73 -2.15 17.29
CA VAL A 109 10.83 -3.28 16.36
C VAL A 109 12.30 -3.70 16.19
N CYS A 110 13.19 -2.74 15.96
CA CYS A 110 14.63 -2.98 15.85
C CYS A 110 15.45 -1.72 16.19
N PRO A 111 16.75 -1.87 16.53
CA PRO A 111 17.65 -0.73 16.72
C PRO A 111 17.90 0.00 15.40
N ALA A 112 18.02 1.34 15.46
CA ALA A 112 18.26 2.18 14.27
C ALA A 112 19.48 1.75 13.44
N ALA A 113 20.57 1.32 14.07
CA ALA A 113 21.79 0.85 13.39
C ALA A 113 21.59 -0.38 12.48
N LYS A 114 20.45 -1.07 12.62
CA LYS A 114 20.09 -2.24 11.80
C LYS A 114 19.26 -1.87 10.57
N VAL A 115 18.71 -0.65 10.55
CA VAL A 115 17.78 -0.18 9.52
C VAL A 115 18.55 0.49 8.39
N GLU A 116 18.27 0.07 7.17
CA GLU A 116 18.67 0.71 5.94
C GLU A 116 17.43 1.30 5.24
N VAL A 117 17.50 2.55 4.80
CA VAL A 117 16.39 3.18 4.08
C VAL A 117 16.61 3.01 2.57
N ILE A 118 15.72 2.28 1.92
CA ILE A 118 15.73 1.99 0.48
C ILE A 118 14.35 2.34 -0.06
N GLY A 119 14.24 3.49 -0.73
CA GLY A 119 12.99 3.98 -1.30
C GLY A 119 12.42 3.05 -2.37
N ASN A 120 11.09 3.04 -2.52
CA ASN A 120 10.45 2.33 -3.61
C ASN A 120 10.70 3.04 -4.95
N GLY A 121 10.84 2.26 -6.02
CA GLY A 121 10.85 2.80 -7.39
C GLY A 121 9.44 3.20 -7.84
N HIS A 122 9.35 4.27 -8.62
CA HIS A 122 8.12 4.81 -9.20
C HIS A 122 8.22 4.98 -10.73
N GLU A 123 9.38 4.69 -11.31
CA GLU A 123 9.75 4.97 -12.71
C GLU A 123 8.90 4.19 -13.72
N HIS A 124 8.22 3.13 -13.27
CA HIS A 124 7.26 2.42 -14.12
C HIS A 124 6.08 3.30 -14.55
N ALA A 125 5.70 4.30 -13.74
CA ALA A 125 4.65 5.25 -14.06
C ALA A 125 5.04 6.17 -15.24
N LEU A 126 6.34 6.41 -15.46
CA LEU A 126 6.84 7.16 -16.61
C LEU A 126 6.57 6.47 -17.96
N ARG A 127 6.30 5.16 -17.92
CA ARG A 127 5.94 4.37 -19.11
C ARG A 127 4.42 4.28 -19.32
N TRP A 128 3.62 4.83 -18.42
CA TRP A 128 2.18 4.90 -18.64
C TRP A 128 1.92 5.75 -19.88
N ALA A 129 0.97 5.32 -20.71
CA ALA A 129 0.48 6.07 -21.86
C ALA A 129 -0.88 6.65 -21.46
N PRO A 130 -0.94 7.87 -20.88
CA PRO A 130 -2.16 8.33 -20.24
C PRO A 130 -3.24 8.60 -21.28
N CYS A 131 -4.36 7.91 -21.17
CA CYS A 131 -5.49 8.03 -22.07
C CYS A 131 -6.82 8.05 -21.30
N HIS A 132 -7.73 8.92 -21.72
CA HIS A 132 -9.07 8.97 -21.15
C HIS A 132 -9.99 7.95 -21.82
N SER A 133 -10.80 7.26 -21.01
CA SER A 133 -12.09 6.75 -21.44
C SER A 133 -13.16 7.84 -21.38
N ASP A 134 -14.31 7.64 -22.03
CA ASP A 134 -15.44 8.58 -22.00
C ASP A 134 -15.83 8.99 -20.57
N GLN A 135 -15.80 8.03 -19.63
CA GLN A 135 -16.13 8.27 -18.22
C GLN A 135 -15.12 9.20 -17.54
N THR A 136 -13.82 8.99 -17.78
CA THR A 136 -12.78 9.83 -17.20
C THR A 136 -12.71 11.21 -17.85
N LEU A 137 -12.95 11.29 -19.16
CA LEU A 137 -12.96 12.54 -19.91
C LEU A 137 -14.08 13.46 -19.43
N ALA A 138 -15.26 12.91 -19.15
CA ALA A 138 -16.42 13.66 -18.68
C ALA A 138 -16.20 14.35 -17.33
N VAL A 139 -15.24 13.89 -16.52
CA VAL A 139 -15.01 14.39 -15.16
C VAL A 139 -13.65 15.05 -14.97
N ALA A 140 -12.71 14.91 -15.90
CA ALA A 140 -11.41 15.58 -15.84
C ALA A 140 -11.55 17.11 -15.98
N GLY A 141 -10.50 17.85 -15.64
CA GLY A 141 -10.40 19.29 -15.83
C GLY A 141 -9.88 20.07 -14.60
N PRO A 142 -9.65 21.38 -14.76
CA PRO A 142 -9.02 22.23 -13.73
C PRO A 142 -9.87 22.45 -12.47
N GLY A 143 -11.14 22.02 -12.47
CA GLY A 143 -12.01 22.02 -11.29
C GLY A 143 -12.07 20.66 -10.57
N THR A 144 -11.27 19.70 -10.97
CA THR A 144 -11.37 18.30 -10.51
C THR A 144 -10.29 17.95 -9.51
N ILE A 145 -10.69 17.46 -8.34
CA ILE A 145 -9.81 16.88 -7.34
C ILE A 145 -9.90 15.36 -7.47
N VAL A 146 -8.77 14.70 -7.75
CA VAL A 146 -8.68 13.24 -7.79
C VAL A 146 -8.40 12.72 -6.38
N VAL A 147 -9.10 11.68 -5.97
CA VAL A 147 -8.89 10.99 -4.70
C VAL A 147 -8.78 9.49 -4.95
N LEU A 148 -7.76 8.86 -4.39
CA LEU A 148 -7.64 7.41 -4.43
C LEU A 148 -8.58 6.79 -3.38
N GLY A 149 -9.64 6.16 -3.85
CA GLY A 149 -10.67 5.52 -3.04
C GLY A 149 -10.13 4.32 -2.27
N SER A 150 -10.11 4.46 -0.95
CA SER A 150 -9.83 3.39 0.02
C SER A 150 -10.85 3.38 1.15
N SER A 151 -11.24 2.18 1.61
CA SER A 151 -12.07 1.97 2.81
C SER A 151 -11.24 1.93 4.09
N ILE A 152 -9.92 1.99 3.96
CA ILE A 152 -9.01 1.84 5.08
C ILE A 152 -8.99 3.15 5.89
N PRO A 153 -9.30 3.12 7.20
CA PRO A 153 -9.46 4.32 8.01
C PRO A 153 -8.30 5.31 7.95
N HIS A 154 -7.04 4.83 7.99
CA HIS A 154 -5.88 5.72 7.97
C HIS A 154 -5.62 6.41 6.62
N LYS A 155 -6.24 5.96 5.52
CA LYS A 155 -6.20 6.68 4.25
C LYS A 155 -7.09 7.93 4.28
N ASN A 156 -8.02 8.00 5.24
CA ASN A 156 -8.78 9.20 5.61
C ASN A 156 -9.50 9.90 4.44
N VAL A 157 -9.91 9.11 3.44
CA VAL A 157 -10.62 9.58 2.24
C VAL A 157 -11.93 10.29 2.60
N GLY A 158 -12.56 9.89 3.71
CA GLY A 158 -13.78 10.51 4.23
C GLY A 158 -13.63 12.00 4.56
N LEU A 159 -12.41 12.48 4.84
CA LEU A 159 -12.16 13.91 5.05
C LEU A 159 -12.51 14.73 3.80
N ILE A 160 -12.00 14.31 2.63
CA ILE A 160 -12.22 15.04 1.37
C ILE A 160 -13.69 14.96 0.95
N ILE A 161 -14.30 13.77 1.07
CA ILE A 161 -15.71 13.59 0.72
C ILE A 161 -16.61 14.37 1.67
N GLY A 162 -16.29 14.43 2.97
CA GLY A 162 -17.03 15.21 3.96
C GLY A 162 -16.98 16.74 3.71
N MET A 163 -16.02 17.22 2.91
CA MET A 163 -15.92 18.61 2.49
C MET A 163 -16.67 18.92 1.19
N HIS A 164 -17.45 17.98 0.64
CA HIS A 164 -18.06 18.12 -0.69
C HIS A 164 -18.91 19.40 -0.85
N ASP A 165 -19.69 19.82 0.15
CA ASP A 165 -20.53 21.02 0.08
C ASP A 165 -19.68 22.30 -0.11
N ARG A 166 -18.55 22.39 0.60
CA ARG A 166 -17.63 23.54 0.48
C ARG A 166 -16.89 23.52 -0.85
N LEU A 167 -16.49 22.34 -1.30
CA LEU A 167 -15.83 22.17 -2.60
C LEU A 167 -16.80 22.51 -3.74
N ALA A 168 -18.07 22.08 -3.65
CA ALA A 168 -19.12 22.43 -4.61
C ALA A 168 -19.34 23.95 -4.69
N ALA A 169 -19.42 24.62 -3.54
CA ALA A 169 -19.57 26.08 -3.46
C ALA A 169 -18.37 26.82 -4.10
N ALA A 170 -17.19 26.20 -4.14
CA ALA A 170 -16.00 26.70 -4.82
C ALA A 170 -15.93 26.30 -6.31
N GLY A 171 -16.97 25.64 -6.86
CA GLY A 171 -16.98 25.15 -8.24
C GLY A 171 -16.11 23.90 -8.46
N LEU A 172 -15.70 23.22 -7.38
CA LEU A 172 -14.83 22.05 -7.43
C LEU A 172 -15.63 20.75 -7.32
N ARG A 173 -15.13 19.73 -8.02
CA ARG A 173 -15.68 18.38 -8.03
C ARG A 173 -14.64 17.37 -7.55
N VAL A 174 -15.10 16.28 -6.96
CA VAL A 174 -14.24 15.22 -6.40
C VAL A 174 -14.44 13.94 -7.19
N VAL A 175 -13.38 13.43 -7.82
CA VAL A 175 -13.39 12.15 -8.53
C VAL A 175 -12.71 11.10 -7.67
N VAL A 176 -13.43 10.05 -7.32
CA VAL A 176 -12.92 8.93 -6.51
C VAL A 176 -12.58 7.75 -7.42
N VAL A 177 -11.29 7.39 -7.47
CA VAL A 177 -10.76 6.27 -8.25
C VAL A 177 -10.28 5.18 -7.30
N GLY A 178 -10.79 3.96 -7.41
CA GLY A 178 -10.33 2.82 -6.61
C GLY A 178 -11.44 1.93 -6.07
N ALA A 179 -11.14 1.20 -5.00
CA ALA A 179 -12.00 0.14 -4.48
C ALA A 179 -13.16 0.65 -3.61
N SER A 180 -13.21 1.94 -3.29
CA SER A 180 -14.29 2.47 -2.47
C SER A 180 -15.58 2.65 -3.24
N THR A 181 -16.69 2.25 -2.60
CA THR A 181 -18.04 2.48 -3.09
C THR A 181 -18.74 3.52 -2.22
N PRO A 182 -19.79 4.19 -2.74
CA PRO A 182 -20.60 5.13 -1.97
C PRO A 182 -21.12 4.56 -0.63
N ARG A 183 -21.42 3.26 -0.58
CA ARG A 183 -21.92 2.56 0.62
C ARG A 183 -20.93 2.55 1.78
N VAL A 184 -19.62 2.53 1.50
CA VAL A 184 -18.57 2.56 2.54
C VAL A 184 -18.50 3.93 3.21
N PHE A 185 -18.86 4.98 2.49
CA PHE A 185 -18.97 6.35 3.00
C PHE A 185 -20.42 6.72 3.34
N GLY A 186 -21.32 5.72 3.46
CA GLY A 186 -22.75 5.90 3.72
C GLY A 186 -23.09 6.59 5.05
N SER A 187 -22.10 6.96 5.86
CA SER A 187 -22.24 7.86 7.00
C SER A 187 -22.43 9.33 6.60
N ILE A 188 -22.17 9.70 5.34
CA ILE A 188 -22.55 10.99 4.76
C ILE A 188 -24.02 10.85 4.35
N GLY A 189 -24.89 10.74 5.36
CA GLY A 189 -26.20 10.11 5.25
C GLY A 189 -27.07 10.64 4.12
N ASN A 190 -27.66 9.74 3.32
CA ASN A 190 -28.69 9.93 2.27
C ASN A 190 -28.64 11.17 1.36
N LYS A 191 -27.62 12.02 1.45
CA LYS A 191 -27.46 13.22 0.63
C LYS A 191 -26.89 12.79 -0.71
N THR A 192 -27.57 13.19 -1.77
CA THR A 192 -27.06 13.06 -3.12
C THR A 192 -25.83 13.95 -3.27
N LEU A 193 -24.65 13.34 -3.36
CA LEU A 193 -23.38 14.03 -3.56
C LEU A 193 -23.25 14.40 -5.05
N THR A 194 -23.78 15.56 -5.45
CA THR A 194 -23.86 15.96 -6.87
C THR A 194 -22.50 16.27 -7.50
N ASN A 195 -21.50 16.65 -6.70
CA ASN A 195 -20.14 16.96 -7.15
C ASN A 195 -19.11 15.85 -6.83
N VAL A 196 -19.55 14.66 -6.42
CA VAL A 196 -18.66 13.52 -6.13
C VAL A 196 -18.94 12.37 -7.10
N MET A 197 -17.96 12.03 -7.93
CA MET A 197 -18.08 11.03 -8.98
C MET A 197 -17.25 9.81 -8.62
N TRP A 198 -17.90 8.65 -8.58
CA TRP A 198 -17.28 7.38 -8.21
C TRP A 198 -16.98 6.58 -9.47
N LEU A 199 -15.71 6.49 -9.86
CA LEU A 199 -15.30 5.78 -11.07
C LEU A 199 -14.95 4.31 -10.82
N GLY A 200 -14.85 3.90 -9.55
CA GLY A 200 -14.33 2.59 -9.19
C GLY A 200 -12.88 2.41 -9.63
N ARG A 201 -12.42 1.17 -9.79
CA ARG A 201 -11.06 0.89 -10.30
C ARG A 201 -10.95 1.32 -11.76
N ARG A 202 -9.82 1.94 -12.10
CA ARG A 202 -9.45 2.39 -13.45
C ARG A 202 -8.12 1.77 -13.85
N SER A 203 -7.84 1.72 -15.14
CA SER A 203 -6.52 1.35 -15.65
C SER A 203 -5.45 2.38 -15.26
N ASP A 204 -4.18 1.98 -15.27
CA ASP A 204 -3.05 2.90 -15.05
C ASP A 204 -3.05 4.07 -16.06
N ALA A 205 -3.44 3.80 -17.31
CA ALA A 205 -3.56 4.82 -18.36
C ALA A 205 -4.65 5.85 -18.05
N GLU A 206 -5.83 5.39 -17.62
CA GLU A 206 -6.94 6.26 -17.20
C GLU A 206 -6.60 7.05 -15.93
N LEU A 207 -5.95 6.42 -14.95
CA LEU A 207 -5.51 7.10 -13.72
C LEU A 207 -4.46 8.16 -14.05
N GLY A 208 -3.46 7.83 -14.86
CA GLY A 208 -2.46 8.79 -15.31
C GLY A 208 -3.08 9.99 -16.03
N ALA A 209 -4.10 9.76 -16.86
CA ALA A 209 -4.77 10.85 -17.58
C ALA A 209 -5.53 11.77 -16.60
N LEU A 210 -6.25 11.17 -15.64
CA LEU A 210 -6.91 11.94 -14.57
C LEU A 210 -5.91 12.74 -13.73
N LEU A 211 -4.79 12.15 -13.32
CA LEU A 211 -3.77 12.85 -12.53
C LEU A 211 -3.14 14.01 -13.30
N ARG A 212 -2.95 13.86 -14.62
CA ARG A 212 -2.39 14.90 -15.49
C ARG A 212 -3.37 16.06 -15.74
N ASP A 213 -4.64 15.74 -16.00
CA ASP A 213 -5.61 16.68 -16.54
C ASP A 213 -6.61 17.21 -15.47
N SER A 214 -6.32 16.97 -14.19
CA SER A 214 -7.12 17.44 -13.05
C SER A 214 -6.37 18.50 -12.22
N LEU A 215 -7.09 19.21 -11.34
CA LEU A 215 -6.51 20.25 -10.48
C LEU A 215 -5.40 19.70 -9.57
N CYS A 216 -5.69 18.59 -8.88
CA CYS A 216 -4.73 17.94 -7.99
C CYS A 216 -5.16 16.53 -7.61
N LEU A 217 -4.19 15.77 -7.09
CA LEU A 217 -4.45 14.59 -6.26
C LEU A 217 -4.58 15.04 -4.80
N ALA A 218 -5.72 14.76 -4.16
CA ALA A 218 -5.83 14.87 -2.72
C ALA A 218 -5.42 13.54 -2.05
N PHE A 219 -4.42 13.63 -1.18
CA PHE A 219 -3.82 12.49 -0.50
C PHE A 219 -3.85 12.69 1.03
N PRO A 220 -5.04 12.56 1.67
CA PRO A 220 -5.29 12.98 3.06
C PRO A 220 -4.85 11.95 4.12
N SER A 221 -4.00 10.98 3.76
CA SER A 221 -3.62 9.87 4.63
C SER A 221 -3.02 10.36 5.96
N LEU A 222 -3.45 9.75 7.07
CA LEU A 222 -2.91 10.03 8.41
C LEU A 222 -1.51 9.45 8.60
N VAL A 223 -1.25 8.28 7.98
CA VAL A 223 0.02 7.56 8.06
C VAL A 223 0.26 6.87 6.73
N GLU A 224 1.47 7.05 6.19
CA GLU A 224 1.97 6.35 5.00
C GLU A 224 3.44 6.03 5.19
N GLY A 225 3.84 4.80 4.86
CA GLY A 225 5.25 4.43 4.91
C GLY A 225 6.08 5.14 3.82
N PHE A 226 5.57 5.16 2.58
CA PHE A 226 6.28 5.76 1.44
C PHE A 226 5.50 6.90 0.77
N GLY A 227 4.23 6.65 0.43
CA GLY A 227 3.45 7.59 -0.37
C GLY A 227 3.83 7.56 -1.85
N LEU A 228 3.61 6.42 -2.52
CA LEU A 228 3.78 6.30 -3.98
C LEU A 228 2.89 7.24 -4.80
N PRO A 229 1.59 7.42 -4.48
CA PRO A 229 0.67 8.18 -5.35
C PRO A 229 1.06 9.62 -5.73
N PRO A 230 1.69 10.44 -4.84
CA PRO A 230 2.12 11.79 -5.22
C PRO A 230 3.44 11.87 -6.01
N LEU A 231 4.10 10.75 -6.30
CA LEU A 231 5.38 10.71 -7.04
C LEU A 231 5.21 10.54 -8.55
#